data_AF-A0A069P7Y7-F1
#
_entry.id   AF-A0A069P7Y7-F1
#
_cell.length_a   1.000
_cell.length_b   1.000
_cell.length_c   1.000
_cell.angle_alpha   90.00
_cell.angle_beta   90.00
_cell.angle_gamma   90.00
#
_symmetry.space_group_name_H-M   'P 1'
#
loop_
_entity.id
_entity.type
_entity.pdbx_description
1 polymer ?
#
loop_
_entity_poly.entity_id
_entity_poly.type
_entity_poly.pdbx_seq_one_letter_code
_entity_poly.pdbx_strand_id
1 'polypeptide(L)'
;MTTQLSDECKSRLFRLTLATPVGGVAFVMADSREAASRISRTVIAVLNSVAIYDVTLKEVQSFSELVRGGESDDEDMRVFEVANADADAKAPVWTDTPYFLTNDPSLLGKWAELQADIAANVAHAVIRRAK
;
A
#
# COMPACT_ATOMS: atom_id res chain seq x y z
N MET A 1 17.02 7.57 -9.07
CA MET A 1 16.86 8.51 -7.96
C MET A 1 15.98 7.76 -6.98
N THR A 2 16.52 7.31 -5.85
CA THR A 2 15.75 6.51 -4.88
C THR A 2 14.92 7.48 -4.05
N THR A 3 13.61 7.45 -4.23
CA THR A 3 12.70 8.26 -3.41
C THR A 3 12.69 7.67 -2.00
N GLN A 4 12.76 8.53 -1.00
CA GLN A 4 12.56 8.18 0.41
C GLN A 4 11.23 8.78 0.85
N LEU A 5 10.51 8.06 1.71
CA LEU A 5 9.31 8.60 2.33
C LEU A 5 9.69 9.75 3.26
N SER A 6 8.88 10.81 3.26
CA SER A 6 9.07 11.96 4.15
C SER A 6 8.89 11.54 5.61
N ASP A 7 9.53 12.25 6.54
CA ASP A 7 9.33 12.00 7.99
C ASP A 7 7.86 12.21 8.40
N GLU A 8 7.18 13.15 7.73
CA GLU A 8 5.74 13.32 7.90
C GLU A 8 4.98 12.07 7.47
N CYS A 9 5.27 11.53 6.28
CA CYS A 9 4.70 10.28 5.80
C CYS A 9 4.95 9.15 6.81
N LYS A 10 6.20 8.92 7.21
CA LYS A 10 6.57 7.84 8.13
C LYS A 10 5.86 7.92 9.49
N SER A 11 5.60 9.13 9.99
CA SER A 11 4.97 9.32 11.29
C SER A 11 3.44 9.19 11.27
N ARG A 12 2.78 9.44 10.13
CA ARG A 12 1.31 9.54 10.04
C ARG A 12 0.68 8.56 9.06
N LEU A 13 1.48 7.79 8.32
CA LEU A 13 0.98 6.83 7.33
C LEU A 13 0.33 5.62 8.00
N PHE A 14 -0.89 5.34 7.57
CA PHE A 14 -1.58 4.08 7.78
C PHE A 14 -1.91 3.41 6.46
N ARG A 15 -1.79 2.10 6.44
CA ARG A 15 -2.31 1.23 5.38
C ARG A 15 -3.51 0.46 5.90
N LEU A 16 -4.53 0.26 5.07
CA LEU A 16 -5.73 -0.48 5.39
C LEU A 16 -6.07 -1.45 4.26
N THR A 17 -6.62 -2.61 4.61
CA THR A 17 -7.20 -3.56 3.67
C THR A 17 -8.70 -3.26 3.52
N LEU A 18 -9.15 -2.99 2.30
CA LEU A 18 -10.55 -2.81 1.94
C LEU A 18 -11.18 -4.18 1.69
N ALA A 19 -12.36 -4.44 2.27
CA ALA A 19 -13.09 -5.69 2.08
C ALA A 19 -14.45 -5.51 1.38
N THR A 20 -15.19 -4.48 1.76
CA THR A 20 -16.52 -4.14 1.19
C THR A 20 -16.64 -2.63 1.13
N PRO A 21 -17.23 -2.03 0.08
CA PRO A 21 -17.79 -2.65 -1.13
C PRO A 21 -16.75 -3.07 -2.18
N VAL A 22 -15.49 -2.66 -1.98
CA VAL A 22 -14.37 -2.97 -2.88
C VAL A 22 -13.26 -3.67 -2.11
N GLY A 23 -12.53 -4.53 -2.82
CA GLY A 23 -11.29 -5.11 -2.34
C GLY A 23 -10.10 -4.18 -2.65
N GLY A 24 -9.01 -4.34 -1.90
CA GLY A 24 -7.74 -3.67 -2.20
C GLY A 24 -7.08 -3.06 -0.98
N VAL A 25 -6.14 -2.15 -1.22
CA VAL A 25 -5.37 -1.48 -0.18
C VAL A 25 -5.59 0.03 -0.27
N ALA A 26 -5.72 0.69 0.86
CA ALA A 26 -5.74 2.14 0.95
C ALA A 26 -4.61 2.66 1.83
N PHE A 27 -4.00 3.77 1.42
CA PHE A 27 -3.04 4.54 2.22
C PHE A 27 -3.66 5.85 2.64
N VAL A 28 -3.52 6.20 3.92
CA VAL A 28 -4.10 7.43 4.48
C VAL A 28 -3.12 8.04 5.48
N MET A 29 -3.07 9.37 5.50
CA MET A 29 -2.34 10.14 6.50
C MET A 29 -3.29 10.50 7.64
N ALA A 30 -2.97 10.10 8.87
CA ALA A 30 -3.81 10.38 10.03
C ALA A 30 -3.00 10.41 11.33
N ASP A 31 -3.55 11.07 12.34
CA ASP A 31 -2.89 11.19 13.66
C ASP A 31 -3.15 9.97 14.57
N SER A 32 -4.10 9.10 14.19
CA SER A 32 -4.38 7.86 14.90
C SER A 32 -5.02 6.80 13.99
N ARG A 33 -5.03 5.54 14.48
CA ARG A 33 -5.67 4.41 13.81
C ARG A 33 -7.18 4.60 13.63
N GLU A 34 -7.83 5.22 14.61
CA GLU A 34 -9.26 5.53 14.59
C GLU A 34 -9.54 6.62 13.56
N ALA A 35 -8.69 7.66 13.49
CA ALA A 35 -8.79 8.71 12.49
C ALA A 35 -8.58 8.14 11.07
N ALA A 36 -7.56 7.30 10.87
CA ALA A 36 -7.30 6.59 9.62
C ALA A 36 -8.52 5.76 9.18
N SER A 37 -9.09 4.99 10.12
CA SER A 37 -10.29 4.18 9.87
C SER A 37 -11.48 5.04 9.48
N ARG A 38 -11.72 6.13 10.20
CA ARG A 38 -12.84 7.05 9.94
C ARG A 38 -12.71 7.73 8.58
N ILE A 39 -11.54 8.27 8.25
CA ILE A 39 -11.27 8.92 6.96
C ILE A 39 -11.50 7.91 5.83
N SER A 40 -10.91 6.73 5.94
CA SER A 40 -11.01 5.68 4.91
C SER A 40 -12.45 5.22 4.71
N ARG A 41 -13.21 4.95 5.79
CA ARG A 41 -14.63 4.57 5.66
C ARG A 41 -15.43 5.64 4.95
N THR A 42 -15.27 6.90 5.34
CA THR A 42 -16.01 8.01 4.73
C THR A 42 -15.69 8.15 3.25
N VAL A 43 -14.42 8.16 2.87
CA VAL A 43 -14.02 8.34 1.47
C VAL A 43 -14.46 7.17 0.61
N ILE A 44 -14.26 5.93 1.07
CA ILE A 44 -14.67 4.73 0.31
C ILE A 44 -16.19 4.66 0.17
N ALA A 45 -16.95 5.04 1.20
CA ALA A 45 -18.41 5.12 1.12
C ALA A 45 -18.85 6.11 0.04
N VAL A 46 -18.25 7.31 0.01
CA VAL A 46 -18.55 8.34 -0.98
C VAL A 46 -18.19 7.89 -2.39
N LEU A 47 -16.98 7.35 -2.60
CA LEU A 47 -16.53 6.89 -3.93
C LEU A 47 -17.41 5.77 -4.51
N ASN A 48 -18.01 4.95 -3.65
CA ASN A 48 -18.83 3.82 -4.06
C ASN A 48 -20.35 4.07 -3.93
N SER A 49 -20.77 5.26 -3.52
CA SER A 49 -22.18 5.60 -3.30
C SER A 49 -22.92 4.64 -2.36
N VAL A 50 -22.26 4.20 -1.30
CA VAL A 50 -22.82 3.30 -0.26
C VAL A 50 -22.88 4.00 1.10
N ALA A 51 -23.61 3.43 2.06
CA ALA A 51 -23.59 3.96 3.41
C ALA A 51 -22.26 3.67 4.13
N ILE A 52 -21.86 4.54 5.05
CA ILE A 52 -20.59 4.39 5.80
C ILE A 52 -20.51 3.07 6.56
N TYR A 53 -21.65 2.56 7.07
CA TYR A 53 -21.70 1.29 7.80
C TYR A 53 -21.60 0.05 6.89
N ASP A 54 -21.75 0.22 5.56
CA ASP A 54 -21.53 -0.85 4.58
C ASP A 54 -20.04 -1.00 4.22
N VAL A 55 -19.19 -0.07 4.68
CA VAL A 55 -17.75 -0.11 4.44
C VAL A 55 -17.03 -0.96 5.48
N THR A 56 -16.48 -2.08 5.04
CA THR A 56 -15.66 -2.97 5.87
C THR A 56 -14.19 -2.74 5.58
N LEU A 57 -13.46 -2.34 6.63
CA LEU A 57 -12.01 -2.20 6.65
C LEU A 57 -11.40 -3.28 7.52
N LYS A 58 -10.22 -3.75 7.14
CA LYS A 58 -9.39 -4.71 7.87
C LYS A 58 -7.97 -4.15 7.99
N GLU A 59 -7.20 -4.70 8.94
CA GLU A 59 -5.74 -4.55 9.01
C GLU A 59 -5.26 -3.09 8.88
N VAL A 60 -5.75 -2.21 9.75
CA VAL A 60 -5.29 -0.82 9.79
C VAL A 60 -3.93 -0.79 10.43
N GLN A 61 -2.85 -0.66 9.68
CA GLN A 61 -1.46 -0.78 10.16
C GLN A 61 -0.70 0.53 9.99
N SER A 62 0.08 0.93 11.00
CA SER A 62 0.98 2.08 10.92
C SER A 62 2.25 1.75 10.12
N PHE A 63 2.95 2.77 9.63
CA PHE A 63 4.27 2.62 8.99
C PHE A 63 5.21 1.67 9.76
N SER A 64 5.37 1.87 11.07
CA SER A 64 6.23 1.04 11.91
C SER A 64 5.82 -0.43 11.98
N GLU A 65 4.52 -0.73 11.92
CA GLU A 65 4.01 -2.11 11.89
C GLU A 65 4.30 -2.78 10.55
N LEU A 66 4.16 -2.02 9.46
CA LEU A 66 4.44 -2.46 8.10
C LEU A 66 5.92 -2.76 7.90
N VAL A 67 6.81 -1.84 8.32
CA VAL A 67 8.26 -2.03 8.22
C VAL A 67 8.71 -3.25 9.02
N ARG A 68 8.16 -3.45 10.22
CA ARG A 68 8.50 -4.59 11.07
C ARG A 68 8.00 -5.93 10.51
N GLY A 69 6.88 -5.91 9.79
CA GLY A 69 6.27 -7.12 9.22
C GLY A 69 6.69 -7.44 7.80
N GLY A 70 7.35 -6.52 7.10
CA GLY A 70 7.75 -6.67 5.70
C GLY A 70 9.13 -7.30 5.51
N GLU A 71 9.38 -7.76 4.29
CA GLU A 71 10.55 -8.56 3.90
C GLU A 71 11.53 -7.81 2.98
N SER A 72 11.10 -6.75 2.29
CA SER A 72 11.94 -5.96 1.38
C SER A 72 13.17 -5.39 2.08
N ASP A 73 14.32 -5.39 1.42
CA ASP A 73 15.52 -4.72 1.94
C ASP A 73 15.35 -3.19 2.01
N ASP A 74 14.49 -2.63 1.16
CA ASP A 74 14.08 -1.23 1.24
C ASP A 74 12.89 -1.10 2.19
N GLU A 75 13.13 -0.53 3.37
CA GLU A 75 12.10 -0.32 4.41
C GLU A 75 10.94 0.54 3.92
N ASP A 76 11.20 1.53 3.07
CA ASP A 76 10.17 2.43 2.54
C ASP A 76 9.29 1.71 1.51
N MET A 77 9.81 0.66 0.83
CA MET A 77 9.01 -0.21 -0.05
C MET A 77 8.09 -1.16 0.72
N ARG A 78 8.42 -1.52 1.97
CA ARG A 78 7.65 -2.49 2.77
C ARG A 78 6.19 -2.09 2.98
N VAL A 79 5.89 -0.79 2.92
CA VAL A 79 4.51 -0.29 3.03
C VAL A 79 3.59 -0.85 1.93
N PHE A 80 4.15 -1.22 0.78
CA PHE A 80 3.44 -1.75 -0.38
C PHE A 80 3.30 -3.27 -0.38
N GLU A 81 3.89 -3.99 0.58
CA GLU A 81 3.83 -5.46 0.64
C GLU A 81 2.49 -5.95 1.17
N VAL A 82 1.78 -6.78 0.41
CA VAL A 82 0.53 -7.40 0.87
C VAL A 82 0.80 -8.80 1.41
N ALA A 83 0.01 -9.22 2.40
CA ALA A 83 0.15 -10.54 3.01
C ALA A 83 0.05 -11.64 1.96
N ASN A 84 1.08 -12.48 1.90
CA ASN A 84 1.15 -13.58 0.96
C ASN A 84 0.24 -14.71 1.47
N ALA A 85 -0.77 -15.09 0.68
CA ALA A 85 -1.62 -16.23 1.01
C ALA A 85 -0.85 -17.57 0.86
N ASP A 86 0.26 -17.56 0.11
CA ASP A 86 1.10 -18.72 -0.14
C ASP A 86 2.42 -18.59 0.64
N ALA A 87 2.61 -19.47 1.63
CA ALA A 87 3.79 -19.49 2.48
C ALA A 87 5.07 -19.93 1.75
N ASP A 88 4.96 -20.54 0.56
CA ASP A 88 6.10 -21.03 -0.23
C ASP A 88 6.55 -20.03 -1.32
N ALA A 89 5.88 -18.90 -1.46
CA ALA A 89 6.24 -17.88 -2.45
C ALA A 89 7.52 -17.13 -2.02
N LYS A 90 8.55 -17.20 -2.88
CA LYS A 90 9.90 -16.66 -2.61
C LYS A 90 10.04 -15.14 -2.67
N ALA A 91 8.97 -14.41 -2.96
CA ALA A 91 9.04 -12.97 -3.16
C ALA A 91 7.83 -12.26 -2.52
N PRO A 92 8.02 -11.04 -1.99
CA PRO A 92 6.92 -10.24 -1.48
C PRO A 92 5.91 -9.99 -2.59
N VAL A 93 4.62 -10.11 -2.24
CA VAL A 93 3.54 -9.72 -3.14
C VAL A 93 3.30 -8.22 -2.94
N TRP A 94 3.25 -7.49 -4.03
CA TRP A 94 3.08 -6.04 -4.00
C TRP A 94 1.62 -5.65 -4.18
N THR A 95 1.21 -4.55 -3.56
CA THR A 95 -0.08 -3.93 -3.87
C THR A 95 -0.09 -3.45 -5.33
N ASP A 96 -1.13 -3.81 -6.06
CA ASP A 96 -1.26 -3.50 -7.48
C ASP A 96 -1.86 -2.09 -7.69
N THR A 97 -3.13 -1.91 -7.33
CA THR A 97 -3.88 -0.65 -7.53
C THR A 97 -4.35 -0.03 -6.21
N PRO A 98 -3.43 0.54 -5.39
CA PRO A 98 -3.79 1.11 -4.11
C PRO A 98 -4.58 2.42 -4.23
N TYR A 99 -5.47 2.67 -3.28
CA TYR A 99 -6.12 3.97 -3.08
C TYR A 99 -5.21 4.89 -2.27
N PHE A 100 -4.75 5.98 -2.87
CA PHE A 100 -4.01 7.02 -2.16
C PHE A 100 -4.98 8.07 -1.61
N LEU A 101 -5.38 7.92 -0.35
CA LEU A 101 -6.19 8.89 0.39
C LEU A 101 -5.29 9.92 1.09
N THR A 102 -4.28 10.38 0.35
CA THR A 102 -3.22 11.27 0.81
C THR A 102 -2.72 12.08 -0.37
N ASN A 103 -2.20 13.27 -0.07
CA ASN A 103 -1.50 14.13 -1.02
C ASN A 103 0.02 14.13 -0.82
N ASP A 104 0.56 13.24 0.02
CA ASP A 104 2.00 13.14 0.24
C ASP A 104 2.71 12.68 -1.05
N PRO A 105 3.59 13.51 -1.64
CA PRO A 105 4.23 13.21 -2.91
C PRO A 105 5.33 12.16 -2.79
N SER A 106 5.88 11.95 -1.58
CA SER A 106 6.95 10.97 -1.38
C SER A 106 6.42 9.54 -1.48
N LEU A 107 5.21 9.29 -0.99
CA LEU A 107 4.53 8.00 -1.13
C LEU A 107 4.21 7.66 -2.59
N LEU A 108 3.70 8.64 -3.35
CA LEU A 108 3.43 8.45 -4.78
C LEU A 108 4.73 8.23 -5.58
N GLY A 109 5.79 8.98 -5.25
CA GLY A 109 7.11 8.78 -5.86
C GLY A 109 7.67 7.39 -5.57
N LYS A 110 7.54 6.90 -4.33
CA LYS A 110 7.99 5.57 -3.96
C LYS A 110 7.18 4.47 -4.64
N TRP A 111 5.87 4.63 -4.77
CA TRP A 111 5.04 3.71 -5.54
C TRP A 111 5.45 3.68 -7.02
N ALA A 112 5.76 4.83 -7.62
CA ALA A 112 6.21 4.90 -9.01
C ALA A 112 7.55 4.18 -9.22
N GLU A 113 8.47 4.26 -8.25
CA GLU A 113 9.71 3.50 -8.22
C GLU A 113 9.43 1.99 -8.18
N LEU A 114 8.52 1.53 -7.31
CA LEU A 114 8.12 0.12 -7.25
C LEU A 114 7.58 -0.38 -8.59
N GLN A 115 6.71 0.41 -9.23
CA GLN A 115 6.15 0.05 -10.54
C GLN A 115 7.22 -0.03 -11.62
N ALA A 116 8.22 0.87 -11.59
CA ALA A 116 9.35 0.82 -12.50
C ALA A 116 10.19 -0.46 -12.30
N ASP A 117 10.44 -0.86 -11.05
CA ASP A 117 11.18 -2.07 -10.72
C ASP A 117 10.43 -3.34 -11.15
N ILE A 118 9.12 -3.39 -10.91
CA ILE A 118 8.25 -4.48 -11.38
C ILE A 118 8.31 -4.57 -12.91
N ALA A 119 8.15 -3.45 -13.62
CA ALA A 119 8.19 -3.41 -15.08
C ALA A 119 9.57 -3.84 -15.63
N ALA A 120 10.66 -3.40 -15.02
CA ALA A 120 12.02 -3.80 -15.40
C ALA A 120 12.23 -5.31 -15.21
N ASN A 121 11.77 -5.87 -14.09
CA ASN A 121 11.88 -7.30 -13.82
C ASN A 121 11.08 -8.14 -14.82
N VAL A 122 9.87 -7.72 -15.17
CA VAL A 122 9.06 -8.36 -16.21
C VAL A 122 9.78 -8.32 -17.56
N ALA A 123 10.30 -7.15 -17.96
CA ALA A 123 11.03 -7.01 -19.22
C ALA A 123 12.27 -7.90 -19.27
N HIS A 124 13.07 -7.94 -18.21
CA HIS A 124 14.24 -8.82 -18.12
C HIS A 124 13.87 -10.30 -18.20
N ALA A 125 12.77 -10.71 -17.57
CA ALA A 125 12.28 -12.09 -17.63
C ALA A 125 11.88 -12.49 -19.07
N VAL A 126 11.22 -11.59 -19.81
CA VAL A 126 10.86 -11.80 -21.22
C VAL A 126 12.10 -11.90 -22.10
N ILE A 127 13.05 -10.97 -21.95
CA ILE A 127 14.31 -10.97 -22.73
C ILE A 127 15.09 -12.26 -22.51
N ARG A 128 15.18 -12.75 -21.27
CA ARG A 128 15.88 -14.00 -20.94
C ARG A 128 15.22 -15.24 -21.56
N ARG A 129 13.90 -15.23 -21.75
CA ARG A 129 13.17 -16.33 -22.40
C ARG A 129 13.27 -16.30 -23.93
N ALA A 130 13.57 -15.14 -24.51
CA ALA A 130 13.72 -14.97 -25.95
C ALA A 130 15.15 -15.27 -26.45
N LYS A 131 16.12 -15.40 -25.53
CA LYS A 131 17.48 -15.87 -25.79
C LYS A 131 17.55 -17.38 -25.62
#